data_AF-A0A9D1G853-F1
#
_entry.id   AF-A0A9D1G853-F1
#
_cell.length_a   1.000
_cell.length_b   1.000
_cell.length_c   1.000
_cell.angle_alpha   90.00
_cell.angle_beta   90.00
_cell.angle_gamma   90.00
#
_symmetry.space_group_name_H-M   'P 1'
#
loop_
_entity.id
_entity.type
_entity.pdbx_description
1 polymer ?
#
loop_
_entity_poly.entity_id
_entity_poly.type
_entity_poly.pdbx_seq_one_letter_code
_entity_poly.pdbx_strand_id
1 'polypeptide(L)'
;MKKNINTQNFKDEVKKVQWIGRLLNYWNLKQYKVRLDVCAWQIFEIDYGMNVGHEFSGRHYGVAIHDSPFYNPIITVIPIKTSRGKLNPNSDVYLGKIEGIQSLKNSIAVINQIHSIDKIRIFNIDSINKKVKPKTAIYLNEEQINIIQNGIQKILFKN
;
A
#
# COMPACT_ATOMS: atom_id res chain seq x y z
N MET A 1 -5.73 -38.01 15.48
CA MET A 1 -5.56 -36.95 16.49
C MET A 1 -6.28 -35.69 16.04
N LYS A 2 -7.36 -35.26 16.71
CA LYS A 2 -7.92 -33.92 16.49
C LYS A 2 -6.90 -32.92 17.01
N LYS A 3 -6.21 -32.19 16.13
CA LYS A 3 -5.41 -31.03 16.55
C LYS A 3 -6.41 -29.99 17.06
N ASN A 4 -6.43 -29.75 18.37
CA ASN A 4 -7.14 -28.60 18.92
C ASN A 4 -6.48 -27.34 18.35
N ILE A 5 -7.19 -26.67 17.44
CA ILE A 5 -6.75 -25.43 16.84
C ILE A 5 -6.94 -24.35 17.91
N ASN A 6 -5.86 -23.78 18.42
CA ASN A 6 -5.97 -22.61 19.30
C ASN A 6 -6.51 -21.40 18.50
N THR A 7 -7.05 -20.39 19.19
CA THR A 7 -7.65 -19.22 18.55
C THR A 7 -6.71 -18.47 17.60
N GLN A 8 -5.41 -18.45 17.88
CA GLN A 8 -4.41 -17.79 17.03
C GLN A 8 -4.21 -18.55 15.72
N ASN A 9 -4.02 -19.86 15.79
CA ASN A 9 -3.91 -20.73 14.62
C ASN A 9 -5.15 -20.63 13.74
N PHE A 10 -6.34 -20.59 14.34
CA PHE A 10 -7.58 -20.39 13.59
C PHE A 10 -7.61 -19.06 12.83
N LYS A 11 -7.22 -17.95 13.50
CA LYS A 11 -7.11 -16.63 12.84
C LYS A 11 -6.13 -16.64 11.67
N ASP A 12 -5.01 -17.33 11.80
CA ASP A 12 -4.02 -17.41 10.74
C ASP A 12 -4.50 -18.27 9.56
N GLU A 13 -5.24 -19.35 9.81
CA GLU A 13 -5.92 -20.10 8.73
C GLU A 13 -6.99 -19.25 8.02
N VAL A 14 -7.77 -18.46 8.76
CA VAL A 14 -8.75 -17.54 8.16
C VAL A 14 -8.06 -16.53 7.24
N LYS A 15 -6.92 -15.96 7.64
CA LYS A 15 -6.15 -15.04 6.78
C LYS A 15 -5.67 -15.70 5.49
N LYS A 16 -5.21 -16.96 5.57
CA LYS A 16 -4.79 -17.73 4.37
C LYS A 16 -5.96 -17.89 3.40
N VAL A 17 -7.13 -18.32 3.90
CA VAL A 17 -8.33 -18.49 3.07
C VAL A 17 -8.77 -17.15 2.47
N GLN A 18 -8.78 -16.07 3.26
CA GLN A 18 -9.08 -14.72 2.76
C GLN A 18 -8.11 -14.28 1.66
N TRP A 19 -6.82 -14.57 1.80
CA TRP A 19 -5.83 -14.26 0.78
C TRP A 19 -6.04 -15.07 -0.51
N ILE A 20 -6.32 -16.38 -0.41
CA ILE A 20 -6.67 -17.19 -1.57
C ILE A 20 -7.92 -16.61 -2.26
N GLY A 21 -8.94 -16.24 -1.49
CA GLY A 21 -10.14 -15.59 -2.02
C GLY A 21 -9.83 -14.28 -2.77
N ARG A 22 -8.93 -13.44 -2.24
CA ARG A 22 -8.47 -12.23 -2.93
C ARG A 22 -7.73 -12.55 -4.23
N LEU A 23 -6.88 -13.57 -4.23
CA LEU A 23 -6.17 -14.01 -5.44
C LEU A 23 -7.14 -14.50 -6.53
N LEU A 24 -8.16 -15.27 -6.14
CA LEU A 24 -9.23 -15.70 -7.04
C LEU A 24 -10.05 -14.51 -7.56
N ASN A 25 -10.30 -13.51 -6.72
CA ASN A 25 -10.95 -12.28 -7.16
C ASN A 25 -10.10 -11.56 -8.22
N TYR A 26 -8.79 -11.42 -8.01
CA TYR A 26 -7.91 -10.86 -9.04
C TYR A 26 -7.93 -11.66 -10.33
N TRP A 27 -7.99 -12.99 -10.25
CA TRP A 27 -8.14 -13.84 -11.43
C TRP A 27 -9.40 -13.50 -12.23
N ASN A 28 -10.54 -13.35 -11.54
CA ASN A 28 -11.80 -12.97 -12.17
C ASN A 28 -11.78 -11.54 -12.70
N LEU A 29 -11.02 -10.65 -12.07
CA LEU A 29 -10.92 -9.26 -12.48
C LEU A 29 -9.97 -9.02 -13.66
N LYS A 30 -9.16 -10.01 -14.08
CA LYS A 30 -8.22 -9.89 -15.22
C LYS A 30 -8.87 -9.42 -16.53
N GLN A 31 -10.17 -9.66 -16.68
CA GLN A 31 -10.93 -9.22 -17.86
C GLN A 31 -11.23 -7.71 -17.88
N TYR A 32 -11.17 -7.03 -16.73
CA TYR A 32 -11.43 -5.60 -16.63
C TYR A 32 -10.16 -4.78 -16.86
N LYS A 33 -10.29 -3.71 -17.63
CA LYS A 33 -9.22 -2.72 -17.80
C LYS A 33 -9.39 -1.63 -16.74
N VAL A 34 -8.44 -1.55 -15.81
CA VAL A 34 -8.39 -0.47 -14.82
C VAL A 34 -8.06 0.84 -15.55
N ARG A 35 -9.04 1.74 -15.65
CA ARG A 35 -8.85 3.09 -16.23
C ARG A 35 -8.65 4.10 -15.10
N LEU A 36 -7.43 4.18 -14.62
CA LEU A 36 -7.05 5.07 -13.52
C LEU A 36 -5.77 5.82 -13.87
N ASP A 37 -5.86 7.13 -14.01
CA ASP A 37 -4.69 8.01 -13.98
C ASP A 37 -4.24 8.20 -12.53
N VAL A 38 -2.95 8.07 -12.30
CA VAL A 38 -2.32 8.21 -10.99
C VAL A 38 -1.34 9.36 -11.06
N CYS A 39 -1.44 10.28 -10.12
CA CYS A 39 -0.50 11.39 -9.99
C CYS A 39 0.59 11.05 -8.96
N ALA A 40 1.77 11.62 -9.14
CA ALA A 40 2.84 11.58 -8.15
C ALA A 40 2.34 12.07 -6.80
N TRP A 41 2.84 11.44 -5.74
CA TRP A 41 2.52 11.74 -4.33
C TRP A 41 1.08 11.48 -3.92
N GLN A 42 0.26 10.90 -4.80
CA GLN A 42 -1.08 10.44 -4.46
C GLN A 42 -1.03 9.18 -3.59
N ILE A 43 -1.91 9.13 -2.59
CA ILE A 43 -1.99 8.04 -1.61
C ILE A 43 -3.19 7.15 -1.93
N PHE A 44 -2.92 5.85 -1.95
CA PHE A 44 -3.92 4.81 -2.16
C PHE A 44 -3.90 3.79 -1.05
N GLU A 45 -5.04 3.16 -0.80
CA GLU A 45 -5.09 1.93 -0.04
C GLU A 45 -4.85 0.75 -0.99
N ILE A 46 -3.82 -0.06 -0.71
CA ILE A 46 -3.27 -1.05 -1.62
C ILE A 46 -3.23 -2.41 -0.94
N ASP A 47 -3.53 -3.45 -1.72
CA ASP A 47 -3.27 -4.85 -1.36
C ASP A 47 -1.87 -5.29 -1.79
N TYR A 48 -0.96 -5.36 -0.83
CA TYR A 48 0.40 -5.87 -1.02
C TYR A 48 0.48 -7.41 -1.05
N GLY A 49 -0.64 -8.12 -0.83
CA GLY A 49 -0.69 -9.57 -0.83
C GLY A 49 -0.26 -10.21 0.49
N MET A 50 0.13 -11.48 0.45
CA MET A 50 0.83 -12.18 1.53
C MET A 50 2.20 -12.56 0.98
N ASN A 51 3.22 -11.79 1.37
CA ASN A 51 4.58 -11.93 0.85
C ASN A 51 5.45 -12.75 1.82
N VAL A 52 6.70 -13.01 1.43
CA VAL A 52 7.56 -13.95 2.14
C VAL A 52 8.24 -13.26 3.33
N GLY A 53 8.16 -13.88 4.50
CA GLY A 53 8.89 -13.41 5.68
C GLY A 53 8.52 -11.98 6.10
N HIS A 54 9.49 -11.07 6.01
CA HIS A 54 9.35 -9.67 6.44
C HIS A 54 9.01 -8.70 5.30
N GLU A 55 8.78 -9.22 4.10
CA GLU A 55 8.31 -8.42 2.97
C GLU A 55 6.98 -7.75 3.31
N PHE A 56 6.87 -6.48 2.92
CA PHE A 56 5.70 -5.69 3.22
C PHE A 56 4.43 -6.36 2.66
N SER A 57 3.47 -6.67 3.54
CA SER A 57 2.32 -7.53 3.24
C SER A 57 1.02 -6.95 3.80
N GLY A 58 -0.10 -7.43 3.28
CA GLY A 58 -1.43 -7.05 3.75
C GLY A 58 -1.96 -5.78 3.09
N ARG A 59 -3.01 -5.23 3.69
CA ARG A 59 -3.71 -4.04 3.19
C ARG A 59 -3.22 -2.81 3.94
N HIS A 60 -2.62 -1.88 3.20
CA HIS A 60 -1.97 -0.71 3.77
C HIS A 60 -2.03 0.46 2.79
N TYR A 61 -1.75 1.66 3.29
CA TYR A 61 -1.59 2.81 2.41
C TYR A 61 -0.25 2.71 1.65
N GLY A 62 -0.18 3.33 0.48
CA GLY A 62 1.05 3.57 -0.25
C GLY A 62 0.94 4.85 -1.05
N VAL A 63 2.09 5.50 -1.23
CA VAL A 63 2.18 6.74 -2.01
C VAL A 63 2.85 6.46 -3.35
N ALA A 64 2.23 6.92 -4.44
CA ALA A 64 2.80 6.85 -5.78
C ALA A 64 4.00 7.80 -5.91
N ILE A 65 5.09 7.36 -6.55
CA ILE A 65 6.32 8.17 -6.65
C ILE A 65 6.33 9.03 -7.91
N HIS A 66 5.60 8.63 -8.94
CA HIS A 66 5.57 9.28 -10.24
C HIS A 66 4.16 9.20 -10.85
N ASP A 67 3.89 10.09 -11.80
CA ASP A 67 2.67 10.02 -12.61
C ASP A 67 2.64 8.71 -13.39
N SER A 68 1.45 8.10 -13.48
CA SER A 68 1.22 6.90 -14.27
C SER A 68 -0.15 7.01 -14.95
N PRO A 69 -0.18 7.24 -16.27
CA PRO A 69 -1.44 7.38 -17.01
C PRO A 69 -2.20 6.05 -17.08
N PHE A 70 -3.50 6.10 -17.36
CA PHE A 70 -4.40 4.94 -17.30
C PHE A 70 -3.96 3.75 -18.18
N TYR A 71 -3.22 3.99 -19.26
CA TYR A 71 -2.73 2.94 -20.15
C TYR A 71 -1.49 2.22 -19.60
N ASN A 72 -0.82 2.78 -18.59
CA ASN A 72 0.19 2.08 -17.82
C ASN A 72 -0.49 1.37 -16.63
N PRO A 73 -0.62 0.03 -16.64
CA PRO A 73 -1.29 -0.70 -15.57
C PRO A 73 -0.48 -0.76 -14.28
N ILE A 74 0.81 -0.43 -14.32
CA ILE A 74 1.73 -0.55 -13.18
C ILE A 74 2.00 0.84 -12.58
N ILE A 75 2.08 0.90 -11.26
CA ILE A 75 2.59 2.05 -10.51
C ILE A 75 3.68 1.62 -9.55
N THR A 76 4.61 2.53 -9.27
CA THR A 76 5.62 2.35 -8.23
C THR A 76 5.19 3.13 -7.00
N VAL A 77 5.13 2.44 -5.86
CA VAL A 77 4.65 3.00 -4.59
C VAL A 77 5.64 2.79 -3.46
N ILE A 78 5.63 3.71 -2.52
CA ILE A 78 6.28 3.57 -1.21
C ILE A 78 5.21 3.15 -0.19
N PRO A 79 5.36 2.01 0.50
CA PRO A 79 4.40 1.60 1.51
C PRO A 79 4.40 2.52 2.73
N ILE A 80 3.21 2.78 3.24
CA ILE A 80 2.97 3.57 4.44
C ILE A 80 2.37 2.67 5.51
N LYS A 81 2.98 2.67 6.70
CA LYS A 81 2.42 2.01 7.89
C LYS A 81 2.33 2.98 9.05
N THR A 82 1.44 2.66 10.00
CA THR A 82 1.38 3.38 11.27
C THR A 82 2.69 3.23 12.01
N SER A 83 3.23 4.35 12.49
CA SER A 83 4.42 4.37 13.33
C SER A 83 4.11 3.66 14.66
N ARG A 84 4.95 2.67 14.99
CA ARG A 84 4.88 1.93 16.26
C ARG A 84 6.30 1.78 16.79
N GLY A 85 6.62 2.53 17.84
CA GLY A 85 7.93 2.46 18.48
C GLY A 85 9.03 3.16 17.69
N LYS A 86 10.25 2.60 17.77
CA LYS A 86 11.47 3.19 17.22
C LYS A 86 11.53 2.99 15.71
N LEU A 87 11.81 4.07 14.97
CA LEU A 87 12.06 4.01 13.53
C LEU A 87 13.39 3.33 13.24
N ASN A 88 13.43 2.50 12.21
CA ASN A 88 14.67 1.97 11.68
C ASN A 88 15.31 2.99 10.72
N PRO A 89 16.50 3.55 11.05
CA PRO A 89 17.12 4.60 10.25
C PRO A 89 17.52 4.17 8.83
N ASN A 90 17.57 2.85 8.57
CA ASN A 90 17.96 2.28 7.28
C ASN A 90 16.76 1.84 6.43
N SER A 91 15.53 2.10 6.88
CA SER A 91 14.33 1.76 6.12
C SER A 91 13.20 2.77 6.25
N ASP A 92 13.09 3.44 7.40
CA ASP A 92 11.89 4.16 7.78
C ASP A 92 12.11 5.67 7.72
N VAL A 93 11.12 6.36 7.15
CA VAL A 93 11.03 7.81 7.13
C VAL A 93 9.77 8.25 7.86
N TYR A 94 9.92 9.17 8.82
CA TYR A 94 8.78 9.71 9.57
C TYR A 94 7.98 10.71 8.73
N LEU A 95 6.67 10.50 8.62
CA LEU A 95 5.76 11.41 7.90
C LEU A 95 4.82 12.20 8.81
N GLY A 96 4.81 11.90 10.12
CA GLY A 96 3.83 12.45 11.03
C GLY A 96 2.40 12.03 10.68
N LYS A 97 1.43 12.87 11.00
CA LYS A 97 0.03 12.62 10.66
C LYS A 97 -0.21 13.01 9.20
N ILE A 98 -0.85 12.13 8.45
CA ILE A 98 -1.26 12.40 7.07
C ILE A 98 -2.76 12.73 7.11
N GLU A 99 -3.15 13.87 6.55
CA GLU A 99 -4.55 14.25 6.48
C GLU A 99 -5.30 13.39 5.44
N GLY A 100 -6.56 13.07 5.71
CA GLY A 100 -7.41 12.31 4.78
C GLY A 100 -7.30 10.78 4.87
N ILE A 101 -6.24 10.21 5.45
CA ILE A 101 -6.19 8.76 5.73
C ILE A 101 -6.99 8.40 6.99
N GLN A 102 -7.55 7.19 7.05
CA GLN A 102 -8.39 6.74 8.18
C GLN A 102 -7.62 6.47 9.50
N SER A 103 -6.32 6.82 9.57
CA SER A 103 -5.50 6.61 10.76
C SER A 103 -5.42 7.88 11.60
N LEU A 104 -5.70 7.77 12.90
CA LEU A 104 -5.47 8.86 13.86
C LEU A 104 -4.01 8.95 14.33
N LYS A 105 -3.16 8.01 13.89
CA LYS A 105 -1.78 7.86 14.37
C LYS A 105 -0.78 8.39 13.35
N ASN A 106 0.42 8.68 13.84
CA ASN A 106 1.54 9.05 12.98
C ASN A 106 1.91 7.91 12.04
N SER A 107 2.41 8.27 10.87
CA SER A 107 2.73 7.38 9.75
C SER A 107 4.21 7.43 9.44
N ILE A 108 4.71 6.30 8.93
CA ILE A 108 6.07 6.18 8.40
C ILE A 108 6.01 5.59 6.99
N ALA A 109 6.88 6.07 6.11
CA ALA A 109 7.16 5.45 4.82
C ALA A 109 8.27 4.41 4.99
N VAL A 110 8.13 3.25 4.36
CA VAL A 110 9.10 2.15 4.41
C VAL A 110 9.87 2.11 3.08
N ILE A 111 10.95 2.87 3.02
CA ILE A 111 11.72 3.18 1.80
C ILE A 111 12.36 1.95 1.17
N ASN A 112 12.89 1.02 1.95
CA ASN A 112 13.50 -0.20 1.42
C ASN A 112 12.47 -1.27 0.96
N GLN A 113 11.18 -0.93 0.96
CA GLN A 113 10.08 -1.78 0.51
C GLN A 113 9.29 -1.11 -0.62
N ILE A 114 9.93 -0.22 -1.38
CA ILE A 114 9.33 0.35 -2.60
C ILE A 114 9.02 -0.78 -3.56
N HIS A 115 7.76 -0.87 -4.00
CA HIS A 115 7.29 -1.95 -4.85
C HIS A 115 6.51 -1.39 -6.05
N SER A 116 6.69 -2.04 -7.19
CA SER A 116 5.78 -1.88 -8.31
C SER A 116 4.58 -2.81 -8.14
N ILE A 117 3.38 -2.26 -8.30
CA ILE A 117 2.12 -3.00 -8.19
C ILE A 117 1.20 -2.67 -9.38
N ASP A 118 0.39 -3.66 -9.77
CA ASP A 118 -0.69 -3.45 -10.72
C ASP A 118 -1.79 -2.59 -10.07
N LYS A 119 -2.31 -1.60 -10.80
CA LYS A 119 -3.37 -0.69 -10.36
C LYS A 119 -4.62 -1.41 -9.86
N ILE A 120 -4.88 -2.65 -10.31
CA ILE A 120 -5.97 -3.50 -9.82
C ILE A 120 -5.90 -3.80 -8.31
N ARG A 121 -4.71 -3.68 -7.71
CA ARG A 121 -4.48 -3.92 -6.27
C ARG A 121 -4.92 -2.76 -5.38
N ILE A 122 -5.31 -1.62 -5.94
CA ILE A 122 -5.86 -0.51 -5.17
C ILE A 122 -7.27 -0.91 -4.69
N PHE A 123 -7.55 -0.83 -3.38
CA PHE A 123 -8.77 -1.41 -2.82
C PHE A 123 -10.02 -0.58 -3.12
N ASN A 124 -9.92 0.75 -3.11
CA ASN A 124 -11.07 1.65 -3.36
C ASN A 124 -11.26 1.95 -4.85
N ILE A 125 -11.05 0.97 -5.74
CA ILE A 125 -11.51 1.10 -7.12
C ILE A 125 -13.01 0.74 -7.18
N ASP A 126 -13.83 1.42 -6.37
CA ASP A 126 -15.28 1.51 -6.59
C ASP A 126 -15.60 2.12 -7.99
N SER A 127 -14.56 2.53 -8.74
CA SER A 127 -14.56 2.96 -10.13
C SER A 127 -14.49 1.83 -11.18
N ILE A 128 -14.26 0.56 -10.81
CA ILE A 128 -14.23 -0.55 -11.79
C ILE A 128 -15.63 -0.82 -12.38
N ASN A 129 -16.73 -0.30 -11.82
CA ASN A 129 -18.07 -0.40 -12.43
C ASN A 129 -19.13 0.69 -12.09
N LYS A 130 -18.73 1.96 -11.90
CA LYS A 130 -19.58 3.19 -11.72
C LYS A 130 -20.43 3.32 -10.43
N LYS A 131 -20.62 4.60 -10.03
CA LYS A 131 -21.69 5.23 -9.21
C LYS A 131 -21.37 5.81 -7.82
N VAL A 132 -20.12 6.09 -7.47
CA VAL A 132 -19.83 6.95 -6.31
C VAL A 132 -18.75 7.96 -6.69
N LYS A 133 -18.91 9.24 -6.30
CA LYS A 133 -17.84 10.23 -6.44
C LYS A 133 -16.60 9.63 -5.77
N PRO A 134 -15.44 9.56 -6.44
CA PRO A 134 -14.22 9.08 -5.80
C PRO A 134 -14.03 9.89 -4.52
N LYS A 135 -13.65 9.22 -3.42
CA LYS A 135 -13.15 9.95 -2.25
C LYS A 135 -12.09 10.92 -2.75
N THR A 136 -12.13 12.16 -2.27
CA THR A 136 -11.15 13.19 -2.60
C THR A 136 -9.76 12.56 -2.56
N ALA A 137 -9.01 12.68 -3.67
CA ALA A 137 -7.68 12.13 -3.76
C ALA A 137 -6.82 12.69 -2.61
N ILE A 138 -6.13 11.81 -1.91
CA ILE A 138 -5.25 12.17 -0.80
C ILE A 138 -3.84 12.28 -1.36
N TYR A 139 -3.11 13.30 -0.95
CA TYR A 139 -1.73 13.54 -1.34
C TYR A 139 -0.86 13.77 -0.11
N LEU A 140 0.43 13.52 -0.24
CA LEU A 140 1.40 14.08 0.69
C LEU A 140 1.49 15.59 0.52
N ASN A 141 1.74 16.30 1.62
CA ASN A 141 2.08 17.72 1.56
C ASN A 141 3.55 17.92 1.18
N GLU A 142 3.94 19.17 0.88
CA GLU A 142 5.29 19.50 0.42
C GLU A 142 6.39 19.10 1.43
N GLU A 143 6.15 19.29 2.72
CA GLU A 143 7.09 18.90 3.78
C GLU A 143 7.35 17.39 3.76
N GLN A 144 6.27 16.60 3.69
CA GLN A 144 6.34 15.14 3.62
C GLN A 144 7.04 14.66 2.34
N ILE A 145 6.77 15.31 1.21
CA ILE A 145 7.43 15.01 -0.07
C ILE A 145 8.94 15.23 0.06
N ASN A 146 9.37 16.39 0.58
CA ASN A 146 10.78 16.72 0.76
C ASN A 146 11.47 15.72 1.69
N ILE A 147 10.83 15.37 2.81
CA ILE A 147 11.38 14.40 3.77
C ILE A 147 11.50 13.00 3.13
N ILE A 148 10.53 12.56 2.33
CA ILE A 148 10.61 11.30 1.59
C ILE A 148 11.72 11.32 0.56
N GLN A 149 11.83 12.38 -0.26
CA GLN A 149 12.86 12.48 -1.28
C GLN A 149 14.27 12.40 -0.67
N ASN A 150 14.50 13.14 0.42
CA ASN A 150 15.75 13.06 1.17
C ASN A 150 15.96 11.67 1.78
N GLY A 151 14.90 11.04 2.29
CA GLY A 151 14.94 9.69 2.84
C GLY A 151 15.28 8.63 1.80
N ILE A 152 14.70 8.71 0.59
CA ILE A 152 15.04 7.85 -0.56
C ILE A 152 16.51 7.99 -0.89
N GLN A 153 16.98 9.23 -1.04
CA GLN A 153 18.39 9.51 -1.32
C GLN A 153 19.28 8.88 -0.26
N LYS A 154 19.01 9.13 1.03
CA LYS A 154 19.84 8.64 2.14
C LYS A 154 19.82 7.11 2.32
N ILE A 155 18.67 6.48 2.13
CA ILE A 155 18.47 5.05 2.45
C ILE A 155 18.86 4.14 1.27
N LEU A 156 18.48 4.51 0.05
CA LEU A 156 18.74 3.67 -1.13
C LEU A 156 20.07 3.98 -1.79
N PHE A 157 20.52 5.22 -1.70
CA PHE A 157 21.76 5.67 -2.31
C PHE A 157 22.73 6.06 -1.18
N LYS A 158 23.97 5.56 -1.25
CA LYS A 158 25.01 6.03 -0.34
C LYS A 158 25.46 7.40 -0.81
N ASN A 159 24.96 8.45 -0.17
CA ASN A 159 25.58 9.76 -0.21
C ASN A 159 26.35 9.96 1.10
#